data_AF-A0A077KKD3-F1
#
_entry.id   AF-A0A077KKD3-F1
#
_cell.length_a   1.000
_cell.length_b   1.000
_cell.length_c   1.000
_cell.angle_alpha   90.00
_cell.angle_beta   90.00
_cell.angle_gamma   90.00
#
_symmetry.space_group_name_H-M   'P 1'
#
loop_
_entity.id
_entity.type
_entity.pdbx_description
1 polymer ?
#
loop_
_entity_poly.entity_id
_entity_poly.type
_entity_poly.pdbx_seq_one_letter_code
_entity_poly.pdbx_strand_id
1 'polypeptide(L)'
;MKKSLIMTITLFTASAVKSQVAIGKQTVSNTSVSVEFANDENRGLILPYVENKNHILQEGTIIYDTTDYKVKYLKNDGQWVNLSEDDGTLATIGTVNLSVQGTDKTENTSAKTTIGTPGATNGILVLEALDKAMILPKVTSPHLNIIDPAPGMMVYDTVKKQLAVYNGKMWSFWKP
;
A
#
# COMPACT_ATOMS: atom_id res chain seq x y z
N MET A 1 8.15 60.43 -21.79
CA MET A 1 6.83 59.96 -21.30
C MET A 1 6.42 58.73 -22.08
N LYS A 2 6.21 57.61 -21.37
CA LYS A 2 5.22 56.55 -21.61
C LYS A 2 5.09 56.03 -23.06
N LYS A 3 5.43 54.75 -23.25
CA LYS A 3 4.47 53.73 -23.72
C LYS A 3 5.10 52.33 -23.66
N SER A 4 4.76 51.61 -22.57
CA SER A 4 4.55 50.15 -22.53
C SER A 4 5.78 49.27 -22.83
N LEU A 5 6.61 48.79 -21.88
CA LEU A 5 6.35 48.05 -20.63
C LEU A 5 5.27 46.95 -20.69
N ILE A 6 5.01 46.34 -21.85
CA ILE A 6 4.09 45.18 -21.96
C ILE A 6 4.72 44.15 -22.89
N MET A 7 4.64 42.88 -22.51
CA MET A 7 5.33 41.68 -23.05
C MET A 7 6.77 41.54 -22.52
N THR A 8 7.08 40.69 -21.54
CA THR A 8 6.53 39.35 -21.30
C THR A 8 6.76 39.02 -19.83
N ILE A 9 5.75 39.24 -18.98
CA ILE A 9 5.67 38.55 -17.69
C ILE A 9 5.26 37.12 -18.03
N THR A 10 6.25 36.26 -18.24
CA THR A 10 6.03 34.82 -18.28
C THR A 10 5.61 34.43 -16.87
N LEU A 11 4.31 34.23 -16.69
CA LEU A 11 3.69 33.82 -15.46
C LEU A 11 4.21 32.42 -15.09
N PHE A 12 5.28 32.36 -14.29
CA PHE A 12 5.64 31.15 -13.56
C PHE A 12 4.59 30.94 -12.46
N THR A 13 3.42 30.40 -12.83
CA THR A 13 2.59 29.72 -11.84
C THR A 13 3.33 28.45 -11.45
N ALA A 14 4.18 28.55 -10.42
CA ALA A 14 4.59 27.39 -9.65
C ALA A 14 3.33 26.87 -8.92
N SER A 15 2.49 26.12 -9.62
CA SER A 15 1.44 25.36 -8.97
C SER A 15 2.15 24.32 -8.11
N ALA A 16 2.10 24.49 -6.79
CA ALA A 16 2.49 23.46 -5.85
C ALA A 16 1.60 22.24 -6.12
N VAL A 17 2.10 21.29 -6.90
CA VAL A 17 1.39 20.05 -7.21
C VAL A 17 1.29 19.28 -5.89
N LYS A 18 0.09 19.21 -5.33
CA LYS A 18 -0.17 18.34 -4.19
C LYS A 18 -0.13 16.90 -4.70
N SER A 19 0.84 16.12 -4.23
CA SER A 19 1.04 14.73 -4.65
C SER A 19 -0.09 13.85 -4.11
N GLN A 20 -1.16 13.69 -4.90
CA GLN A 20 -2.16 12.63 -4.74
C GLN A 20 -2.04 11.69 -5.93
N VAL A 21 -2.14 10.39 -5.71
CA VAL A 21 -1.98 9.38 -6.76
C VAL A 21 -3.29 8.63 -6.97
N ALA A 22 -3.73 8.58 -8.23
CA ALA A 22 -4.85 7.76 -8.66
C ALA A 22 -4.32 6.58 -9.48
N ILE A 23 -4.70 5.36 -9.12
CA ILE A 23 -4.26 4.12 -9.78
C ILE A 23 -5.47 3.46 -10.44
N GLY A 24 -5.40 3.22 -11.75
CA GLY A 24 -6.50 2.67 -12.54
C GLY A 24 -7.68 3.64 -12.76
N LYS A 25 -7.55 4.90 -12.35
CA LYS A 25 -8.57 5.95 -12.50
C LYS A 25 -7.90 7.31 -12.74
N GLN A 26 -8.66 8.27 -13.25
CA GLN A 26 -8.11 9.59 -13.64
C GLN A 26 -7.85 10.54 -12.47
N THR A 27 -8.69 10.51 -11.44
CA THR A 27 -8.61 11.45 -10.31
C THR A 27 -8.97 10.79 -8.99
N VAL A 28 -8.44 11.33 -7.90
CA VAL A 28 -8.86 10.95 -6.54
C VAL A 28 -10.20 11.59 -6.16
N SER A 29 -10.86 11.05 -5.13
CA SER A 29 -12.21 11.46 -4.72
C SER A 29 -12.27 12.80 -3.98
N ASN A 30 -11.21 13.20 -3.28
CA ASN A 30 -11.13 14.46 -2.52
C ASN A 30 -9.67 14.80 -2.15
N THR A 31 -9.45 15.94 -1.51
CA THR A 31 -8.12 16.49 -1.15
C THR A 31 -7.44 15.83 0.07
N SER A 32 -8.13 14.93 0.77
CA SER A 32 -7.65 14.19 1.94
C SER A 32 -7.21 12.76 1.59
N VAL A 33 -7.01 12.47 0.31
CA VAL A 33 -6.52 11.18 -0.20
C VAL A 33 -5.04 11.26 -0.54
N SER A 34 -4.21 10.30 -0.11
CA SER A 34 -2.83 10.18 -0.58
C SER A 34 -2.76 9.35 -1.85
N VAL A 35 -3.33 8.15 -1.80
CA VAL A 35 -3.45 7.20 -2.91
C VAL A 35 -4.86 6.65 -2.95
N GLU A 36 -5.42 6.50 -4.15
CA GLU A 36 -6.69 5.81 -4.35
C GLU A 36 -6.65 4.94 -5.59
N PHE A 37 -7.24 3.75 -5.46
CA PHE A 37 -7.37 2.78 -6.53
C PHE A 37 -8.77 2.83 -7.15
N ALA A 38 -8.87 2.46 -8.42
CA ALA A 38 -10.15 2.19 -9.06
C ALA A 38 -10.93 1.08 -8.33
N ASN A 39 -12.25 1.10 -8.51
CA ASN A 39 -13.21 0.22 -7.84
C ASN A 39 -14.09 -0.52 -8.85
N ASP A 40 -13.61 -0.68 -10.08
CA ASP A 40 -14.27 -1.31 -11.22
C ASP A 40 -13.92 -2.80 -11.38
N GLU A 41 -12.89 -3.28 -10.68
CA GLU A 41 -12.45 -4.67 -10.74
C GLU A 41 -12.20 -5.28 -9.37
N ASN A 42 -12.35 -6.60 -9.28
CA ASN A 42 -12.09 -7.39 -8.06
C ASN A 42 -10.59 -7.64 -7.88
N ARG A 43 -9.82 -6.58 -7.62
CA ARG A 43 -8.37 -6.63 -7.39
C ARG A 43 -8.00 -6.04 -6.03
N GLY A 44 -6.84 -6.45 -5.51
CA GLY A 44 -6.30 -5.97 -4.23
C GLY A 44 -4.90 -5.39 -4.37
N LEU A 45 -4.41 -4.79 -3.29
CA LEU A 45 -3.03 -4.31 -3.16
C LEU A 45 -2.18 -5.47 -2.66
N ILE A 46 -1.12 -5.84 -3.39
CA ILE A 46 -0.18 -6.87 -2.95
C ILE A 46 0.95 -6.20 -2.17
N LEU A 47 1.20 -6.67 -0.95
CA LEU A 47 2.30 -6.21 -0.12
C LEU A 47 3.65 -6.75 -0.59
N PRO A 48 4.75 -6.03 -0.32
CA PRO A 48 6.09 -6.56 -0.53
C PRO A 48 6.31 -7.86 0.24
N TYR A 49 6.93 -8.83 -0.42
CA TYR A 49 7.36 -10.09 0.18
C TYR A 49 8.71 -9.88 0.85
N VAL A 50 8.75 -10.02 2.16
CA VAL A 50 9.92 -9.71 2.98
C VAL A 50 10.47 -10.97 3.62
N GLU A 51 11.69 -11.34 3.23
CA GLU A 51 12.41 -12.51 3.75
C GLU A 51 13.13 -12.22 5.07
N ASN A 52 13.48 -10.96 5.33
CA ASN A 52 14.09 -10.54 6.59
C ASN A 52 13.54 -9.19 7.04
N LYS A 53 12.70 -9.21 8.07
CA LYS A 53 12.08 -8.01 8.66
C LYS A 53 12.91 -7.35 9.76
N ASN A 54 14.02 -7.93 10.20
CA ASN A 54 14.73 -7.49 11.42
C ASN A 54 15.35 -6.09 11.29
N HIS A 55 15.51 -5.58 10.07
CA HIS A 55 16.04 -4.24 9.79
C HIS A 55 14.96 -3.20 9.52
N ILE A 56 13.67 -3.59 9.54
CA ILE A 56 12.54 -2.68 9.37
C ILE A 56 12.17 -2.12 10.73
N LEU A 57 12.37 -0.81 10.91
CA LEU A 57 12.16 -0.10 12.18
C LEU A 57 11.06 0.96 12.12
N GLN A 58 10.49 1.20 10.94
CA GLN A 58 9.50 2.25 10.74
C GLN A 58 8.11 1.75 11.17
N GLU A 59 7.66 2.22 12.34
CA GLU A 59 6.28 2.03 12.79
C GLU A 59 5.30 2.46 11.70
N GLY A 60 4.17 1.77 11.58
CA GLY A 60 3.27 1.96 10.45
C GLY A 60 3.50 0.99 9.28
N THR A 61 4.66 0.34 9.23
CA THR A 61 5.01 -0.55 8.12
C THR A 61 4.10 -1.79 8.07
N ILE A 62 3.65 -2.14 6.87
CA ILE A 62 2.90 -3.36 6.60
C ILE A 62 3.67 -4.19 5.57
N ILE A 63 3.84 -5.48 5.83
CA ILE A 63 4.58 -6.42 4.98
C ILE A 63 3.84 -7.74 4.85
N TYR A 64 4.20 -8.52 3.84
CA TYR A 64 3.98 -9.96 3.86
C TYR A 64 5.30 -10.65 4.22
N ASP A 65 5.36 -11.21 5.42
CA ASP A 65 6.54 -11.87 5.96
C ASP A 65 6.61 -13.32 5.44
N THR A 66 7.66 -13.65 4.71
CA THR A 66 7.80 -14.97 4.09
C THR A 66 8.38 -16.01 5.04
N THR A 67 8.84 -15.61 6.24
CA THR A 67 9.37 -16.54 7.24
C THR A 67 8.27 -17.39 7.89
N ASP A 68 7.07 -16.83 8.04
CA ASP A 68 5.88 -17.50 8.58
C ASP A 68 4.61 -17.30 7.75
N TYR A 69 4.73 -16.70 6.57
CA TYR A 69 3.65 -16.50 5.60
C TYR A 69 2.48 -15.68 6.15
N LYS A 70 2.79 -14.61 6.89
CA LYS A 70 1.77 -13.72 7.48
C LYS A 70 1.87 -12.30 6.96
N VAL A 71 0.72 -11.66 6.78
CA VAL A 71 0.64 -10.21 6.70
C VAL A 71 0.87 -9.65 8.10
N LYS A 72 1.81 -8.71 8.23
CA LYS A 72 2.20 -8.14 9.52
C LYS A 72 2.23 -6.63 9.47
N TYR A 73 1.91 -6.03 10.62
CA TYR A 73 1.95 -4.60 10.87
C TYR A 73 2.94 -4.30 12.01
N LEU A 74 3.86 -3.37 11.78
CA LEU A 74 4.76 -2.88 12.82
C LEU A 74 4.04 -1.79 13.61
N LYS A 75 3.54 -2.19 14.78
CA LYS A 75 2.91 -1.28 15.75
C LYS A 75 3.99 -0.46 16.46
N ASN A 76 3.52 0.59 17.13
CA ASN A 76 4.27 1.36 18.13
C ASN A 76 5.10 0.45 19.04
N ASP A 77 6.27 0.95 19.45
CA ASP A 77 7.26 0.25 20.28
C ASP A 77 7.98 -0.90 19.57
N GLY A 78 7.98 -0.87 18.23
CA GLY A 78 8.67 -1.84 17.39
C GLY A 78 8.10 -3.26 17.46
N GLN A 79 6.84 -3.42 17.87
CA GLN A 79 6.20 -4.72 18.01
C GLN A 79 5.47 -5.14 16.73
N TRP A 80 5.82 -6.30 16.19
CA TRP A 80 5.11 -6.89 15.06
C TRP A 80 3.79 -7.52 15.51
N VAL A 81 2.70 -7.13 14.84
CA VAL A 81 1.37 -7.69 15.01
C VAL A 81 0.99 -8.45 13.74
N ASN A 82 0.49 -9.67 13.88
CA ASN A 82 -0.06 -10.42 12.76
C ASN A 82 -1.41 -9.83 12.36
N LEU A 83 -1.57 -9.52 11.08
CA LEU A 83 -2.85 -9.18 10.47
C LEU A 83 -3.50 -10.40 9.78
N SER A 84 -2.74 -11.47 9.55
CA SER A 84 -3.32 -12.72 9.09
C SER A 84 -2.99 -13.85 10.04
N GLU A 85 -3.96 -14.71 10.29
CA GLU A 85 -3.80 -15.88 11.16
C GLU A 85 -4.09 -17.19 10.45
N ASP A 86 -3.63 -18.27 11.09
CA ASP A 86 -3.77 -19.66 10.70
C ASP A 86 -4.04 -20.50 11.96
N ASP A 87 -4.56 -21.72 11.82
CA ASP A 87 -4.85 -22.61 12.95
C ASP A 87 -3.70 -23.61 13.24
N GLY A 88 -2.53 -23.39 12.66
CA GLY A 88 -1.38 -24.30 12.75
C GLY A 88 -1.45 -25.51 11.82
N THR A 89 -2.50 -25.67 11.02
CA THR A 89 -2.61 -26.78 10.06
C THR A 89 -2.08 -26.38 8.68
N LEU A 90 -1.63 -27.37 7.92
CA LEU A 90 -1.21 -27.17 6.53
C LEU A 90 -2.32 -26.60 5.63
N ALA A 91 -3.60 -26.70 6.03
CA ALA A 91 -4.70 -26.14 5.27
C ALA A 91 -4.78 -24.60 5.39
N THR A 92 -4.26 -24.04 6.49
CA THR A 92 -4.41 -22.61 6.80
C THR A 92 -3.10 -21.84 6.81
N ILE A 93 -1.97 -22.53 7.06
CA ILE A 93 -0.64 -21.94 6.98
C ILE A 93 -0.45 -21.39 5.57
N GLY A 94 -0.14 -20.10 5.49
CA GLY A 94 0.03 -19.36 4.25
C GLY A 94 1.09 -19.96 3.33
N THR A 95 1.09 -19.53 2.08
CA THR A 95 2.06 -20.00 1.07
C THR A 95 2.35 -18.89 0.10
N VAL A 96 3.56 -18.87 -0.46
CA VAL A 96 3.93 -17.93 -1.52
C VAL A 96 4.93 -18.58 -2.48
N ASN A 97 4.82 -18.23 -3.76
CA ASN A 97 5.81 -18.58 -4.76
C ASN A 97 6.76 -17.39 -4.95
N LEU A 98 7.99 -17.48 -4.42
CA LEU A 98 8.99 -16.39 -4.53
C LEU A 98 9.65 -16.29 -5.90
N SER A 99 9.49 -17.30 -6.78
CA SER A 99 10.07 -17.23 -8.13
C SER A 99 9.51 -16.07 -8.97
N VAL A 100 8.35 -15.53 -8.60
CA VAL A 100 7.75 -14.34 -9.22
C VAL A 100 8.62 -13.09 -9.09
N GLN A 101 9.54 -13.05 -8.10
CA GLN A 101 10.47 -11.93 -7.93
C GLN A 101 11.64 -11.99 -8.91
N GLY A 102 11.92 -13.14 -9.53
CA GLY A 102 13.07 -13.34 -10.42
C GLY A 102 14.38 -13.52 -9.66
N THR A 103 15.26 -14.39 -10.17
CA THR A 103 16.56 -14.71 -9.56
C THR A 103 17.64 -13.67 -9.86
N ASP A 104 17.36 -12.72 -10.76
CA ASP A 104 18.25 -11.65 -11.21
C ASP A 104 18.07 -10.34 -10.44
N LYS A 105 17.13 -10.28 -9.49
CA LYS A 105 16.86 -9.06 -8.71
C LYS A 105 17.75 -9.01 -7.48
N THR A 106 18.52 -7.93 -7.38
CA THR A 106 19.28 -7.59 -6.18
C THR A 106 18.50 -6.54 -5.41
N GLU A 107 18.34 -6.75 -4.10
CA GLU A 107 17.71 -5.78 -3.21
C GLU A 107 18.46 -4.44 -3.26
N ASN A 108 17.73 -3.35 -3.51
CA ASN A 108 18.26 -2.01 -3.43
C ASN A 108 17.77 -1.35 -2.15
N THR A 109 18.60 -1.41 -1.11
CA THR A 109 18.28 -0.90 0.23
C THR A 109 18.07 0.61 0.30
N SER A 110 18.42 1.35 -0.77
CA SER A 110 18.17 2.79 -0.90
C SER A 110 16.93 3.12 -1.73
N ALA A 111 16.28 2.13 -2.34
CA ALA A 111 15.09 2.35 -3.15
C ALA A 111 13.93 2.84 -2.28
N LYS A 112 13.31 3.95 -2.72
CA LYS A 112 12.23 4.61 -2.01
C LYS A 112 11.33 5.35 -2.98
N THR A 113 10.03 5.16 -2.82
CA THR A 113 8.98 5.98 -3.43
C THR A 113 8.22 6.69 -2.33
N THR A 114 8.04 8.00 -2.44
CA THR A 114 7.26 8.78 -1.46
C THR A 114 6.11 9.48 -2.13
N ILE A 115 4.93 9.41 -1.50
CA ILE A 115 3.72 10.11 -1.92
C ILE A 115 3.37 11.10 -0.81
N GLY A 116 3.44 12.39 -1.12
CA GLY A 116 3.28 13.47 -0.16
C GLY A 116 4.52 14.35 -0.09
N THR A 117 4.90 14.80 1.10
CA THR A 117 6.10 15.63 1.32
C THR A 117 7.26 14.74 1.72
N PRO A 118 8.31 14.55 0.90
CA PRO A 118 9.39 13.63 1.23
C PRO A 118 10.19 14.07 2.46
N GLY A 119 10.34 13.16 3.42
CA GLY A 119 11.22 13.27 4.57
C GLY A 119 12.21 12.12 4.68
N ALA A 120 12.72 11.89 5.89
CA ALA A 120 13.78 10.90 6.16
C ALA A 120 13.28 9.47 6.42
N THR A 121 11.97 9.24 6.42
CA THR A 121 11.35 7.93 6.71
C THR A 121 11.78 6.88 5.68
N ASN A 122 12.33 5.74 6.11
CA ASN A 122 12.72 4.65 5.20
C ASN A 122 11.50 3.80 4.80
N GLY A 123 11.55 3.21 3.61
CA GLY A 123 10.53 2.30 3.08
C GLY A 123 10.44 2.36 1.56
N ILE A 124 10.02 1.25 0.94
CA ILE A 124 9.89 1.18 -0.53
C ILE A 124 8.75 2.05 -1.05
N LEU A 125 7.65 2.15 -0.29
CA LEU A 125 6.53 3.06 -0.51
C LEU A 125 6.18 3.74 0.81
N VAL A 126 6.38 5.05 0.87
CA VAL A 126 6.10 5.88 2.06
C VAL A 126 4.98 6.86 1.73
N LEU A 127 3.89 6.80 2.51
CA LEU A 127 2.79 7.76 2.42
C LEU A 127 3.01 8.85 3.47
N GLU A 128 3.55 9.99 3.05
CA GLU A 128 4.05 11.02 3.96
C GLU A 128 3.20 12.29 3.89
N ALA A 129 2.11 12.29 4.67
CA ALA A 129 1.20 13.43 4.79
C ALA A 129 0.51 13.43 6.17
N LEU A 130 0.27 14.62 6.72
CA LEU A 130 -0.38 14.78 8.03
C LEU A 130 -1.92 14.66 7.97
N ASP A 131 -2.50 14.91 6.80
CA ASP A 131 -3.95 15.10 6.61
C ASP A 131 -4.51 14.24 5.47
N LYS A 132 -3.78 13.20 5.03
CA LYS A 132 -4.18 12.34 3.91
C LYS A 132 -4.08 10.87 4.24
N ALA A 133 -5.06 10.11 3.75
CA ALA A 133 -5.11 8.67 3.92
C ALA A 133 -5.17 7.95 2.57
N MET A 134 -4.68 6.71 2.55
CA MET A 134 -4.88 5.82 1.42
C MET A 134 -6.33 5.30 1.41
N ILE A 135 -6.94 5.26 0.24
CA ILE A 135 -8.16 4.50 -0.01
C ILE A 135 -7.73 3.20 -0.68
N LEU A 136 -7.83 2.08 0.05
CA LEU A 136 -7.55 0.74 -0.48
C LEU A 136 -8.49 0.39 -1.65
N PRO A 137 -8.08 -0.57 -2.52
CA PRO A 137 -9.02 -1.23 -3.42
C PRO A 137 -10.25 -1.72 -2.66
N LYS A 138 -11.42 -1.53 -3.26
CA LYS A 138 -12.72 -1.83 -2.63
C LYS A 138 -13.38 -2.97 -3.37
N VAL A 139 -13.73 -4.04 -2.65
CA VAL A 139 -14.40 -5.20 -3.23
C VAL A 139 -15.54 -5.64 -2.32
N THR A 140 -16.70 -5.92 -2.90
CA THR A 140 -17.84 -6.52 -2.19
C THR A 140 -17.46 -7.93 -1.80
N SER A 141 -17.47 -8.28 -0.50
CA SER A 141 -17.17 -9.63 -0.01
C SER A 141 -15.96 -10.29 -0.71
N PRO A 142 -14.73 -9.80 -0.48
CA PRO A 142 -13.55 -10.15 -1.28
C PRO A 142 -13.28 -11.65 -1.39
N HIS A 143 -13.54 -12.40 -0.32
CA HIS A 143 -13.37 -13.86 -0.25
C HIS A 143 -14.29 -14.65 -1.20
N LEU A 144 -15.33 -14.03 -1.75
CA LEU A 144 -16.22 -14.65 -2.75
C LEU A 144 -15.93 -14.16 -4.18
N ASN A 145 -15.39 -12.96 -4.30
CA ASN A 145 -15.34 -12.23 -5.58
C ASN A 145 -13.94 -12.09 -6.17
N ILE A 146 -12.89 -12.30 -5.37
CA ILE A 146 -11.50 -12.42 -5.84
C ILE A 146 -11.21 -13.92 -6.00
N ILE A 147 -11.20 -14.39 -7.24
CA ILE A 147 -11.14 -15.82 -7.57
C ILE A 147 -9.77 -16.43 -7.28
N ASP A 148 -8.70 -15.70 -7.56
CA ASP A 148 -7.32 -16.15 -7.38
C ASP A 148 -6.49 -15.08 -6.65
N PRO A 149 -6.69 -14.92 -5.32
CA PRO A 149 -5.99 -13.91 -4.56
C PRO A 149 -4.50 -14.27 -4.39
N ALA A 150 -3.63 -13.29 -4.62
CA ALA A 150 -2.20 -13.43 -4.36
C ALA A 150 -1.91 -13.36 -2.85
N PRO A 151 -0.92 -14.12 -2.34
CA PRO A 151 -0.43 -13.98 -0.97
C PRO A 151 0.01 -12.54 -0.70
N GLY A 152 -0.28 -12.03 0.51
CA GLY A 152 0.01 -10.65 0.87
C GLY A 152 -1.00 -9.64 0.35
N MET A 153 -2.10 -10.07 -0.27
CA MET A 153 -3.14 -9.18 -0.76
C MET A 153 -3.90 -8.50 0.39
N MET A 154 -4.15 -7.21 0.24
CA MET A 154 -5.01 -6.39 1.08
C MET A 154 -6.11 -5.71 0.26
N VAL A 155 -7.31 -5.66 0.83
CA VAL A 155 -8.50 -5.08 0.18
C VAL A 155 -9.51 -4.66 1.24
N TYR A 156 -10.33 -3.66 0.93
CA TYR A 156 -11.43 -3.23 1.80
C TYR A 156 -12.73 -3.93 1.40
N ASP A 157 -13.33 -4.67 2.34
CA ASP A 157 -14.65 -5.28 2.16
C ASP A 157 -15.75 -4.22 2.34
N THR A 158 -16.47 -3.92 1.26
CA THR A 158 -17.52 -2.89 1.26
C THR A 158 -18.81 -3.32 1.96
N VAL A 159 -19.06 -4.63 2.12
CA VAL A 159 -20.26 -5.17 2.76
C VAL A 159 -20.10 -5.14 4.27
N LYS A 160 -19.00 -5.71 4.76
CA LYS A 160 -18.72 -5.78 6.21
C LYS A 160 -17.94 -4.58 6.74
N LYS A 161 -17.49 -3.68 5.85
CA LYS A 161 -16.77 -2.43 6.17
C LYS A 161 -15.51 -2.68 6.99
N GLN A 162 -14.69 -3.61 6.52
CA GLN A 162 -13.55 -4.13 7.26
C GLN A 162 -12.34 -4.33 6.33
N LEU A 163 -11.15 -4.27 6.89
CA LEU A 163 -9.93 -4.67 6.17
C LEU A 163 -9.96 -6.19 6.00
N ALA A 164 -9.65 -6.67 4.80
CA ALA A 164 -9.45 -8.07 4.50
C ALA A 164 -8.02 -8.27 3.99
N VAL A 165 -7.32 -9.27 4.54
CA VAL A 165 -5.97 -9.63 4.12
C VAL A 165 -5.88 -11.13 3.83
N TYR A 166 -5.08 -11.51 2.84
CA TYR A 166 -4.94 -12.90 2.40
C TYR A 166 -3.50 -13.39 2.59
N ASN A 167 -3.33 -14.54 3.25
CA ASN A 167 -2.02 -15.12 3.54
C ASN A 167 -1.53 -16.13 2.49
N GLY A 168 -2.24 -16.29 1.37
CA GLY A 168 -1.95 -17.34 0.39
C GLY A 168 -2.79 -18.61 0.54
N LYS A 169 -3.56 -18.75 1.64
CA LYS A 169 -4.56 -19.81 1.81
C LYS A 169 -5.89 -19.32 2.37
N MET A 170 -5.86 -18.45 3.38
CA MET A 170 -7.03 -17.95 4.07
C MET A 170 -7.10 -16.43 4.12
N TRP A 171 -8.34 -15.95 4.19
CA TRP A 171 -8.66 -14.56 4.47
C TRP A 171 -8.78 -14.31 5.97
N SER A 172 -8.18 -13.22 6.43
CA SER A 172 -8.37 -12.66 7.77
C SER A 172 -9.06 -11.29 7.68
N PHE A 173 -9.94 -10.98 8.63
CA PHE A 173 -10.81 -9.80 8.57
C PHE A 173 -10.73 -8.97 9.84
N TRP A 174 -10.51 -7.66 9.69
CA TRP A 174 -10.33 -6.71 10.79
C TRP A 174 -11.39 -5.62 10.78
N LYS A 175 -12.23 -5.64 11.81
CA LYS A 175 -13.16 -4.56 12.07
C LYS A 175 -12.49 -3.47 12.90
N PRO A 176 -12.83 -2.18 12.64
CA PRO A 176 -12.48 -1.08 13.53
C PRO A 176 -13.18 -1.21 14.89
#